data_AF-A0A383AVL7-F1
#
_entry.id   AF-A0A383AVL7-F1
#
_cell.length_a   1.000
_cell.length_b   1.000
_cell.length_c   1.000
_cell.angle_alpha   90.00
_cell.angle_beta   90.00
_cell.angle_gamma   90.00
#
_symmetry.space_group_name_H-M   'P 1'
#
loop_
_entity.id
_entity.type
_entity.pdbx_description
1 polymer ?
#
loop_
_entity_poly.entity_id
_entity_poly.type
_entity_poly.pdbx_seq_one_letter_code
_entity_poly.pdbx_strand_id
1 'polypeptide(L)'
;DSVVSLAKQMGYVPTSTVAAQALISFTAAVAGGAETATIPAWTKFSVVSDRTKFIFQPVADVSVSTSGGTATFTNVVIKEGTSLKNIWTYNADGKDQKFIIPNKGIDTSTLKVTVKLNKSASETDTYRLYTELEKLDSTSKVYFLQEIEDGLYEIYFGDGVYGVKPLSENVVIAEYLVTSGAGGNYAGRDILQRFILEDGLTDSGSGTPTISGQITTSSYATGGASAESIESIKHNAPRNYSAQERLVT
;
A
#
# COMPACT_ATOMS: atom_id res chain seq x y z
N ASP A 1 6.33 -8.69 22.49
CA ASP A 1 5.72 -10.02 22.25
C ASP A 1 4.49 -10.28 23.12
N SER A 2 4.60 -10.51 24.43
CA SER A 2 3.41 -10.76 25.29
C SER A 2 2.32 -9.67 25.22
N VAL A 3 2.72 -8.40 25.06
CA VAL A 3 1.79 -7.26 24.90
C VAL A 3 1.04 -7.33 23.58
N VAL A 4 1.72 -7.69 22.49
CA VAL A 4 1.13 -7.78 21.14
C VAL A 4 0.17 -8.97 21.07
N SER A 5 0.54 -10.11 21.66
CA SER A 5 -0.36 -11.26 21.77
C SER A 5 -1.62 -10.95 22.59
N LEU A 6 -1.50 -10.15 23.66
CA LEU A 6 -2.64 -9.73 24.46
C LEU A 6 -3.51 -8.70 23.73
N ALA A 7 -2.90 -7.73 23.05
CA ALA A 7 -3.60 -6.77 22.18
C ALA A 7 -4.39 -7.48 21.08
N LYS A 8 -3.79 -8.51 20.47
CA LYS A 8 -4.44 -9.40 19.51
C LYS A 8 -5.67 -10.11 20.10
N GLN A 9 -5.59 -10.63 21.33
CA GLN A 9 -6.76 -11.23 22.00
C GLN A 9 -7.89 -10.21 22.23
N MET A 10 -7.55 -8.93 22.31
CA MET A 10 -8.49 -7.83 22.46
C MET A 10 -9.01 -7.27 21.13
N GLY A 11 -8.58 -7.81 19.98
CA GLY A 11 -8.95 -7.31 18.64
C GLY A 11 -8.18 -6.07 18.20
N TYR A 12 -7.19 -5.61 18.96
CA TYR A 12 -6.41 -4.42 18.63
C TYR A 12 -5.28 -4.76 17.64
N VAL A 13 -5.28 -4.08 16.49
CA VAL A 13 -4.19 -4.14 15.51
C VAL A 13 -3.35 -2.86 15.62
N PRO A 14 -2.12 -2.93 16.14
CA PRO A 14 -1.28 -1.74 16.29
C PRO A 14 -0.94 -1.09 14.96
N THR A 15 -0.74 0.22 15.02
CA THR A 15 -0.42 1.02 13.83
C THR A 15 0.97 0.63 13.31
N SER A 16 1.05 0.30 12.01
CA SER A 16 2.30 -0.03 11.34
C SER A 16 3.14 1.22 11.02
N THR A 17 4.27 1.05 10.34
CA THR A 17 5.07 2.21 9.92
C THR A 17 4.31 2.93 8.80
N VAL A 18 4.09 4.24 8.92
CA VAL A 18 3.33 5.00 7.92
C VAL A 18 4.30 5.67 6.97
N ALA A 19 4.09 5.50 5.65
CA ALA A 19 4.92 6.11 4.64
C ALA A 19 4.73 7.63 4.56
N ALA A 20 5.83 8.37 4.43
CA ALA A 20 5.76 9.80 4.14
C ALA A 20 5.17 10.05 2.75
N GLN A 21 4.30 11.04 2.63
CA GLN A 21 3.57 11.33 1.39
C GLN A 21 3.93 12.70 0.83
N ALA A 22 4.24 12.76 -0.46
CA ALA A 22 4.44 13.99 -1.23
C ALA A 22 3.39 14.13 -2.34
N LEU A 23 3.20 15.36 -2.82
CA LEU A 23 2.38 15.66 -3.99
C LEU A 23 3.27 16.22 -5.09
N ILE A 24 3.23 15.61 -6.27
CA ILE A 24 4.00 16.06 -7.43
C ILE A 24 3.09 16.45 -8.59
N SER A 25 3.56 17.38 -9.42
CA SER A 25 2.88 17.77 -10.66
C SER A 25 3.88 17.85 -11.81
N PHE A 26 3.47 17.46 -13.01
CA PHE A 26 4.27 17.56 -14.22
C PHE A 26 3.39 17.36 -15.45
N THR A 27 3.94 17.68 -16.63
CA THR A 27 3.32 17.33 -17.90
C THR A 27 4.14 16.26 -18.61
N ALA A 28 3.49 15.44 -19.43
CA ALA A 28 4.14 14.46 -20.27
C ALA A 28 3.70 14.63 -21.73
N ALA A 29 4.65 14.56 -22.66
CA ALA A 29 4.37 14.48 -24.09
C ALA A 29 3.88 13.07 -24.43
N VAL A 30 2.75 13.02 -25.12
CA VAL A 30 2.07 11.80 -25.58
C VAL A 30 2.04 11.82 -27.11
N ALA A 31 2.61 10.80 -27.73
CA ALA A 31 2.69 10.68 -29.18
C ALA A 31 1.50 9.89 -29.74
N GLY A 32 1.31 9.95 -31.06
CA GLY A 32 0.39 9.04 -31.77
C GLY A 32 -1.11 9.26 -31.51
N GLY A 33 -1.50 10.34 -30.84
CA GLY A 33 -2.92 10.66 -30.60
C GLY A 33 -3.58 9.81 -29.51
N ALA A 34 -2.81 9.21 -28.60
CA ALA A 34 -3.38 8.47 -27.48
C ALA A 34 -4.19 9.40 -26.54
N GLU A 35 -5.40 8.95 -26.18
CA GLU A 35 -6.40 9.73 -25.45
C GLU A 35 -6.09 9.86 -23.96
N THR A 36 -5.35 8.90 -23.39
CA THR A 36 -4.96 8.91 -21.98
C THR A 36 -3.49 8.57 -21.80
N ALA A 37 -2.91 9.13 -20.74
CA ALA A 37 -1.61 8.72 -20.21
C ALA A 37 -1.79 8.29 -18.75
N THR A 38 -1.00 7.31 -18.32
CA THR A 38 -1.09 6.67 -17.02
C THR A 38 0.29 6.62 -16.38
N ILE A 39 0.34 6.94 -15.09
CA ILE A 39 1.41 6.55 -14.18
C ILE A 39 0.97 5.20 -13.59
N PRO A 40 1.56 4.06 -13.98
CA PRO A 40 1.23 2.79 -13.36
C PRO A 40 1.48 2.82 -11.85
N ALA A 41 0.70 2.07 -11.09
CA ALA A 41 0.98 1.82 -9.68
C ALA A 41 2.42 1.32 -9.52
N TRP A 42 3.06 1.73 -8.43
CA TRP A 42 4.44 1.37 -8.11
C TRP A 42 5.51 1.97 -9.05
N THR A 43 5.15 2.91 -9.93
CA THR A 43 6.14 3.68 -10.71
C THR A 43 7.08 4.43 -9.77
N LYS A 44 8.39 4.23 -9.91
CA LYS A 44 9.39 4.85 -9.03
C LYS A 44 9.68 6.28 -9.44
N PHE A 45 9.53 7.16 -8.46
CA PHE A 45 10.10 8.50 -8.45
C PHE A 45 11.20 8.54 -7.39
N SER A 46 12.34 9.15 -7.68
CA SER A 46 13.39 9.35 -6.69
C SER A 46 13.57 10.81 -6.36
N VAL A 47 14.00 11.08 -5.13
CA VAL A 47 14.45 12.40 -4.71
C VAL A 47 15.63 12.23 -3.76
N VAL A 48 16.65 13.08 -3.91
CA VAL A 48 17.77 13.11 -2.97
C VAL A 48 17.50 14.21 -1.95
N SER A 49 17.35 13.83 -0.68
CA SER A 49 17.23 14.75 0.46
C SER A 49 18.33 14.43 1.46
N ASP A 50 19.06 15.45 1.92
CA ASP A 50 20.17 15.32 2.87
C ASP A 50 21.16 14.19 2.54
N ARG A 51 21.56 14.13 1.25
CA ARG A 51 22.48 13.12 0.67
C ARG A 51 21.96 11.68 0.67
N THR A 52 20.69 11.48 1.01
CA THR A 52 20.01 10.18 0.97
C THR A 52 19.05 10.16 -0.22
N LYS A 53 19.14 9.12 -1.05
CA LYS A 53 18.18 8.88 -2.14
C LYS A 53 16.97 8.17 -1.56
N PHE A 54 15.80 8.79 -1.65
CA PHE A 54 14.51 8.21 -1.29
C PHE A 54 13.77 7.82 -2.56
N ILE A 55 12.99 6.74 -2.46
CA ILE A 55 12.08 6.29 -3.52
C ILE A 55 10.66 6.58 -3.07
N PHE A 56 9.86 7.11 -3.98
CA PHE A 56 8.45 7.41 -3.81
C PHE A 56 7.65 6.77 -4.94
N GLN A 57 6.51 6.19 -4.62
CA GLN A 57 5.68 5.44 -5.56
C GLN A 57 4.20 5.76 -5.34
N PRO A 58 3.38 5.91 -6.39
CA PRO A 58 1.93 5.90 -6.25
C PRO A 58 1.47 4.45 -5.96
N VAL A 59 0.50 4.29 -5.07
CA VAL A 59 -0.02 2.96 -4.67
C VAL A 59 -1.09 2.41 -5.64
N ALA A 60 -1.56 3.26 -6.55
CA ALA A 60 -2.56 2.93 -7.56
C ALA A 60 -2.23 3.64 -8.87
N ASP A 61 -2.78 3.13 -9.97
CA ASP A 61 -2.67 3.76 -11.28
C ASP A 61 -3.27 5.16 -11.25
N VAL A 62 -2.58 6.12 -11.85
CA VAL A 62 -3.05 7.50 -12.01
C VAL A 62 -3.12 7.81 -13.48
N SER A 63 -4.34 7.85 -14.04
CA SER A 63 -4.60 8.14 -15.44
C SER A 63 -5.18 9.53 -15.63
N VAL A 64 -4.73 10.24 -16.66
CA VAL A 64 -5.24 11.55 -17.07
C VAL A 64 -5.52 11.55 -18.57
N SER A 65 -6.44 12.41 -19.02
CA SER A 65 -6.65 12.61 -20.45
C SER A 65 -5.52 13.42 -21.07
N THR A 66 -5.28 13.15 -22.35
CA THR A 66 -4.34 13.89 -23.18
C THR A 66 -5.08 14.99 -23.92
N SER A 67 -4.52 16.20 -23.98
CA SER A 67 -5.03 17.29 -24.81
C SER A 67 -3.89 17.86 -25.65
N GLY A 68 -4.06 17.90 -26.97
CA GLY A 68 -3.04 18.41 -27.89
C GLY A 68 -1.69 17.67 -27.79
N GLY A 69 -1.70 16.36 -27.50
CA GLY A 69 -0.48 15.57 -27.31
C GLY A 69 0.23 15.80 -25.97
N THR A 70 -0.40 16.46 -25.00
CA THR A 70 0.13 16.67 -23.65
C THR A 70 -0.81 16.11 -22.59
N ALA A 71 -0.29 15.30 -21.70
CA ALA A 71 -0.95 14.85 -20.48
C ALA A 71 -0.49 15.70 -19.30
N THR A 72 -1.42 16.17 -18.47
CA THR A 72 -1.11 17.01 -17.30
C THR A 72 -1.46 16.26 -16.01
N PHE A 73 -0.44 15.94 -15.23
CA PHE A 73 -0.56 15.30 -13.92
C PHE A 73 -0.47 16.38 -12.84
N THR A 74 -1.54 16.56 -12.07
CA THR A 74 -1.63 17.59 -11.03
C THR A 74 -1.83 16.95 -9.67
N ASN A 75 -0.99 17.31 -8.70
CA ASN A 75 -1.07 16.85 -7.30
C ASN A 75 -1.15 15.33 -7.17
N VAL A 76 -0.35 14.61 -7.95
CA VAL A 76 -0.23 13.15 -7.86
C VAL A 76 0.36 12.78 -6.52
N VAL A 77 -0.37 11.94 -5.80
CA VAL A 77 0.05 11.40 -4.51
C VAL A 77 1.10 10.31 -4.71
N ILE A 78 2.27 10.50 -4.11
CA ILE A 78 3.32 9.48 -4.06
C ILE A 78 3.74 9.26 -2.61
N LYS A 79 3.97 8.00 -2.23
CA LYS A 79 4.37 7.58 -0.89
C LYS A 79 5.78 7.06 -0.88
N GLU A 80 6.55 7.39 0.15
CA GLU A 80 7.91 6.94 0.34
C GLU A 80 7.95 5.43 0.61
N GLY A 81 8.91 4.75 -0.02
CA GLY A 81 9.17 3.35 0.21
C GLY A 81 9.48 2.60 -1.08
N THR A 82 9.71 1.30 -0.90
CA THR A 82 9.89 0.36 -2.00
C THR A 82 8.76 -0.67 -1.97
N SER A 83 8.06 -0.80 -3.09
CA SER A 83 7.01 -1.79 -3.30
C SER A 83 7.61 -3.20 -3.29
N LEU A 84 7.10 -4.05 -2.41
CA LEU A 84 7.41 -5.48 -2.38
C LEU A 84 6.16 -6.31 -2.67
N LYS A 85 6.40 -7.55 -3.08
CA LYS A 85 5.35 -8.51 -3.44
C LYS A 85 5.66 -9.86 -2.82
N ASN A 86 4.72 -10.38 -2.03
CA ASN A 86 4.77 -11.75 -1.54
C ASN A 86 3.69 -12.58 -2.21
N ILE A 87 4.06 -13.81 -2.56
CA ILE A 87 3.19 -14.73 -3.30
C ILE A 87 3.17 -16.06 -2.55
N TRP A 88 1.97 -16.54 -2.24
CA TRP A 88 1.74 -17.85 -1.63
C TRP A 88 0.74 -18.63 -2.48
N THR A 89 0.98 -19.92 -2.66
CA THR A 89 -0.04 -20.84 -3.16
C THR A 89 -0.75 -21.46 -1.97
N TYR A 90 -2.08 -21.35 -1.92
CA TYR A 90 -2.87 -21.91 -0.84
C TYR A 90 -3.03 -23.42 -1.03
N ASN A 91 -2.83 -24.17 0.05
CA ASN A 91 -3.05 -25.62 0.10
C ASN A 91 -4.07 -25.93 1.19
N ALA A 92 -5.25 -26.43 0.77
CA ALA A 92 -6.33 -26.77 1.70
C ALA A 92 -6.04 -27.99 2.58
N ASP A 93 -5.16 -28.90 2.13
CA ASP A 93 -4.75 -30.09 2.89
C ASP A 93 -3.60 -29.80 3.87
N GLY A 94 -2.95 -28.65 3.70
CA GLY A 94 -1.97 -28.13 4.64
C GLY A 94 -2.67 -27.67 5.91
N LYS A 95 -2.30 -28.25 7.06
CA LYS A 95 -2.79 -27.77 8.36
C LYS A 95 -2.39 -26.29 8.52
N ASP A 96 -3.40 -25.42 8.63
CA ASP A 96 -3.32 -24.03 9.03
C ASP A 96 -2.16 -23.22 8.40
N GLN A 97 -2.18 -23.11 7.07
CA GLN A 97 -1.23 -22.27 6.34
C GLN A 97 -1.36 -20.80 6.76
N LYS A 98 -0.24 -20.20 7.17
CA LYS A 98 -0.14 -18.79 7.56
C LYS A 98 0.43 -17.93 6.44
N PHE A 99 -0.16 -16.77 6.21
CA PHE A 99 0.30 -15.80 5.21
C PHE A 99 1.03 -14.64 5.91
N ILE A 100 2.26 -14.88 6.33
CA ILE A 100 3.08 -13.92 7.08
C ILE A 100 3.86 -13.04 6.13
N ILE A 101 3.71 -11.72 6.27
CA ILE A 101 4.51 -10.73 5.55
C ILE A 101 5.89 -10.64 6.25
N PRO A 102 7.01 -11.00 5.58
CA PRO A 102 8.31 -11.17 6.23
C PRO A 102 9.11 -9.87 6.38
N ASN A 103 8.49 -8.71 6.17
CA ASN A 103 9.16 -7.42 6.09
C ASN A 103 8.75 -6.50 7.23
N LYS A 104 9.73 -6.16 8.08
CA LYS A 104 9.59 -5.07 9.07
C LYS A 104 9.55 -3.73 8.33
N GLY A 105 8.80 -2.76 8.85
CA GLY A 105 8.64 -1.45 8.22
C GLY A 105 7.61 -1.41 7.09
N ILE A 106 6.72 -2.40 7.02
CA ILE A 106 5.54 -2.36 6.15
C ILE A 106 4.63 -1.19 6.54
N ASP A 107 4.14 -0.47 5.53
CA ASP A 107 2.96 0.39 5.65
C ASP A 107 1.71 -0.42 5.30
N THR A 108 1.02 -0.90 6.32
CA THR A 108 -0.20 -1.73 6.18
C THR A 108 -1.35 -0.96 5.53
N SER A 109 -1.34 0.39 5.53
CA SER A 109 -2.32 1.19 4.79
C SER A 109 -2.16 1.10 3.27
N THR A 110 -1.02 0.59 2.81
CA THR A 110 -0.72 0.40 1.38
C THR A 110 -0.88 -1.06 0.93
N LEU A 111 -1.27 -1.94 1.84
CA LEU A 111 -1.39 -3.37 1.59
C LEU A 111 -2.56 -3.67 0.64
N LYS A 112 -2.22 -4.15 -0.56
CA LYS A 112 -3.14 -4.67 -1.55
C LYS A 112 -3.05 -6.19 -1.58
N VAL A 113 -4.14 -6.85 -1.24
CA VAL A 113 -4.25 -8.32 -1.29
C VAL A 113 -5.10 -8.70 -2.49
N THR A 114 -4.54 -9.55 -3.35
CA THR A 114 -5.25 -10.12 -4.49
C THR A 114 -5.11 -11.63 -4.50
N VAL A 115 -6.11 -12.32 -5.04
CA VAL A 115 -6.13 -13.78 -5.15
C VAL A 115 -6.39 -14.16 -6.60
N LYS A 116 -5.55 -15.03 -7.14
CA LYS A 116 -5.74 -15.65 -8.45
C LYS A 116 -6.31 -17.05 -8.29
N LEU A 117 -7.08 -17.50 -9.28
CA LEU A 117 -7.61 -18.87 -9.30
C LEU A 117 -6.49 -19.91 -9.25
N ASN A 118 -5.37 -19.68 -9.96
CA ASN A 118 -4.18 -20.52 -9.94
C ASN A 118 -2.96 -19.76 -10.51
N LYS A 119 -1.80 -20.42 -10.56
CA LYS A 119 -0.53 -19.83 -11.06
C LYS A 119 -0.58 -19.35 -12.51
N SER A 120 -1.44 -19.95 -13.35
CA SER A 120 -1.56 -19.62 -14.77
C SER A 120 -2.62 -18.56 -15.05
N ALA A 121 -3.45 -18.20 -14.06
CA ALA A 121 -4.52 -17.23 -14.26
C ALA A 121 -3.99 -15.79 -14.39
N SER A 122 -4.56 -15.05 -15.35
CA SER A 122 -4.36 -13.60 -15.50
C SER A 122 -5.25 -12.81 -14.55
N GLU A 123 -6.51 -13.25 -14.42
CA GLU A 123 -7.52 -12.58 -13.61
C GLU A 123 -7.20 -12.67 -12.11
N THR A 124 -7.44 -11.56 -11.41
CA THR A 124 -7.23 -11.42 -9.98
C THR A 124 -8.48 -10.89 -9.32
N ASP A 125 -8.84 -11.48 -8.20
CA ASP A 125 -9.84 -10.95 -7.29
C ASP A 125 -9.16 -10.09 -6.22
N THR A 126 -9.60 -8.83 -6.07
CA THR A 126 -9.10 -7.97 -4.99
C THR A 126 -9.86 -8.24 -3.71
N TYR A 127 -9.12 -8.47 -2.63
CA TYR A 127 -9.66 -8.61 -1.29
C TYR A 127 -9.41 -7.31 -0.54
N ARG A 128 -10.44 -6.84 0.16
CA ARG A 128 -10.36 -5.61 0.97
C ARG A 128 -10.15 -5.95 2.44
N LEU A 129 -9.47 -5.08 3.18
CA LEU A 129 -9.31 -5.22 4.62
C LEU A 129 -10.69 -5.16 5.28
N TYR A 130 -10.97 -6.08 6.19
CA TYR A 130 -12.17 -6.05 7.00
C TYR A 130 -12.13 -4.88 7.99
N THR A 131 -13.26 -4.18 8.11
CA THR A 131 -13.50 -3.19 9.15
C THR A 131 -14.75 -3.57 9.92
N GLU A 132 -14.72 -3.47 11.25
CA GLU A 132 -15.74 -4.02 12.15
C GLU A 132 -17.18 -3.50 11.94
N LEU A 133 -17.34 -2.39 11.21
CA LEU A 133 -18.64 -1.79 10.90
C LEU A 133 -19.44 -2.51 9.81
N GLU A 134 -18.85 -3.52 9.16
CA GLU A 134 -19.45 -4.15 7.99
C GLU A 134 -20.04 -5.52 8.28
N LYS A 135 -21.22 -5.77 7.70
CA LYS A 135 -21.82 -7.11 7.68
C LYS A 135 -21.14 -7.94 6.59
N LEU A 136 -20.67 -9.11 6.96
CA LEU A 136 -20.07 -10.08 6.05
C LEU A 136 -21.05 -11.19 5.68
N ASP A 137 -20.93 -11.66 4.45
CA ASP A 137 -21.56 -12.88 3.96
C ASP A 137 -20.53 -13.77 3.25
N SER A 138 -20.97 -14.93 2.76
CA SER A 138 -20.10 -15.93 2.10
C SER A 138 -19.52 -15.46 0.76
N THR A 139 -20.03 -14.36 0.20
CA THR A 139 -19.56 -13.79 -1.08
C THR A 139 -18.59 -12.63 -0.88
N SER A 140 -18.42 -12.17 0.35
CA SER A 140 -17.61 -11.02 0.71
C SER A 140 -16.11 -11.32 0.55
N LYS A 141 -15.45 -10.69 -0.42
CA LYS A 141 -13.99 -10.82 -0.64
C LYS A 141 -13.21 -9.94 0.34
N VAL A 142 -13.05 -10.43 1.56
CA VAL A 142 -12.37 -9.72 2.65
C VAL A 142 -11.18 -10.49 3.18
N TYR A 143 -10.16 -9.76 3.62
CA TYR A 143 -9.06 -10.29 4.41
C TYR A 143 -8.99 -9.56 5.74
N PHE A 144 -8.39 -10.21 6.71
CA PHE A 144 -8.12 -9.67 8.02
C PHE A 144 -6.61 -9.59 8.21
N LEU A 145 -6.19 -8.66 9.06
CA LEU A 145 -4.79 -8.41 9.34
C LEU A 145 -4.59 -8.44 10.84
N GLN A 146 -3.54 -9.12 11.28
CA GLN A 146 -3.14 -9.12 12.68
C GLN A 146 -1.63 -8.95 12.78
N GLU A 147 -1.19 -8.23 13.80
CA GLU A 147 0.23 -8.23 14.16
C GLU A 147 0.58 -9.55 14.85
N ILE A 148 1.75 -10.08 14.51
CA ILE A 148 2.36 -11.24 15.16
C ILE A 148 3.66 -10.82 15.86
N GLU A 149 4.45 -11.78 16.33
CA GLU A 149 5.74 -11.48 16.95
C GLU A 149 6.67 -10.73 15.99
N ASP A 150 7.64 -10.00 16.55
CA ASP A 150 8.67 -9.27 15.81
C ASP A 150 8.20 -8.08 14.95
N GLY A 151 6.96 -7.60 15.12
CA GLY A 151 6.40 -6.48 14.35
C GLY A 151 6.08 -6.86 12.91
N LEU A 152 5.82 -8.15 12.67
CA LEU A 152 5.36 -8.69 11.41
C LEU A 152 3.83 -8.75 11.40
N TYR A 153 3.26 -8.87 10.21
CA TYR A 153 1.82 -8.97 10.03
C TYR A 153 1.44 -10.27 9.33
N GLU A 154 0.34 -10.87 9.77
CA GLU A 154 -0.26 -12.05 9.18
C GLU A 154 -1.60 -11.68 8.54
N ILE A 155 -1.75 -12.09 7.27
CA ILE A 155 -3.02 -12.03 6.56
C ILE A 155 -3.77 -13.33 6.82
N TYR A 156 -5.07 -13.23 7.08
CA TYR A 156 -5.98 -14.37 7.11
C TYR A 156 -7.30 -14.03 6.42
N PHE A 157 -8.05 -15.04 6.03
CA PHE A 157 -9.26 -14.91 5.21
C PHE A 157 -10.49 -15.39 5.98
N GLY A 158 -11.66 -15.15 5.40
CA GLY A 158 -12.91 -15.71 5.88
C GLY A 158 -12.94 -17.24 5.88
N ASP A 159 -13.98 -17.80 6.49
CA ASP A 159 -14.19 -19.24 6.64
C ASP A 159 -15.13 -19.84 5.58
N GLY A 160 -15.66 -19.01 4.67
CA GLY A 160 -16.68 -19.38 3.68
C GLY A 160 -18.12 -19.12 4.15
N VAL A 161 -18.32 -18.74 5.42
CA VAL A 161 -19.60 -18.24 5.95
C VAL A 161 -19.52 -16.72 6.11
N TYR A 162 -18.43 -16.25 6.73
CA TYR A 162 -18.12 -14.83 6.90
C TYR A 162 -16.89 -14.49 6.07
N GLY A 163 -17.13 -14.18 4.81
CA GLY A 163 -16.10 -13.89 3.82
C GLY A 163 -15.62 -15.12 3.05
N VAL A 164 -15.15 -14.86 1.83
CA VAL A 164 -14.65 -15.88 0.90
C VAL A 164 -13.32 -16.42 1.41
N LYS A 165 -13.26 -17.75 1.54
CA LYS A 165 -12.02 -18.48 1.80
C LYS A 165 -11.32 -18.84 0.50
N PRO A 166 -9.99 -18.64 0.36
CA PRO A 166 -9.24 -19.17 -0.76
C PRO A 166 -9.40 -20.69 -0.89
N LEU A 167 -9.44 -21.18 -2.12
CA LEU A 167 -9.48 -22.61 -2.46
C LEU A 167 -8.07 -23.12 -2.75
N SER A 168 -7.88 -24.44 -2.64
CA SER A 168 -6.59 -25.06 -2.96
C SER A 168 -6.12 -24.65 -4.36
N GLU A 169 -4.81 -24.45 -4.53
CA GLU A 169 -4.15 -23.90 -5.72
C GLU A 169 -4.37 -22.41 -6.00
N ASN A 170 -5.27 -21.72 -5.28
CA ASN A 170 -5.35 -20.26 -5.39
C ASN A 170 -4.02 -19.62 -5.00
N VAL A 171 -3.67 -18.54 -5.70
CA VAL A 171 -2.43 -17.81 -5.46
C VAL A 171 -2.77 -16.50 -4.78
N VAL A 172 -2.39 -16.38 -3.51
CA VAL A 172 -2.51 -15.15 -2.72
C VAL A 172 -1.30 -14.27 -2.99
N ILE A 173 -1.54 -13.02 -3.35
CA ILE A 173 -0.53 -12.02 -3.68
C ILE A 173 -0.76 -10.81 -2.76
N ALA A 174 0.24 -10.45 -1.97
CA ALA A 174 0.26 -9.24 -1.17
C ALA A 174 1.29 -8.26 -1.74
N GLU A 175 0.84 -7.07 -2.13
CA GLU A 175 1.68 -5.95 -2.57
C GLU A 175 1.58 -4.81 -1.55
N TYR A 176 2.71 -4.21 -1.17
CA TYR A 176 2.75 -3.18 -0.13
C TYR A 176 4.07 -2.39 -0.21
N LEU A 177 4.13 -1.24 0.46
CA LEU A 177 5.37 -0.48 0.66
C LEU A 177 6.11 -0.92 1.92
N VAL A 178 7.43 -1.05 1.80
CA VAL A 178 8.35 -0.97 2.94
C VAL A 178 8.95 0.43 2.94
N THR A 179 8.82 1.14 4.06
CA THR A 179 9.11 2.57 4.20
C THR A 179 10.08 2.84 5.33
N SER A 180 10.80 3.96 5.24
CA SER A 180 11.60 4.51 6.34
C SER A 180 10.75 5.30 7.36
N GLY A 181 9.44 5.39 7.15
CA GLY A 181 8.49 6.07 8.02
C GLY A 181 8.82 7.56 8.12
N ALA A 182 9.12 8.02 9.34
CA ALA A 182 9.48 9.41 9.59
C ALA A 182 10.77 9.85 8.87
N GLY A 183 11.63 8.91 8.46
CA GLY A 183 12.86 9.23 7.72
C GLY A 183 12.64 9.85 6.35
N GLY A 184 11.49 9.55 5.70
CA GLY A 184 11.11 10.13 4.41
C GLY A 184 10.53 11.54 4.48
N ASN A 185 10.26 12.06 5.69
CA ASN A 185 9.70 13.39 5.85
C ASN A 185 10.66 14.48 5.37
N TYR A 186 10.11 15.61 4.95
CA TYR A 186 10.81 16.78 4.40
C TYR A 186 11.51 16.58 3.05
N ALA A 187 11.44 15.37 2.45
CA ALA A 187 11.92 15.16 1.10
C ALA A 187 11.13 16.02 0.08
N GLY A 188 11.85 16.70 -0.81
CA GLY A 188 11.26 17.61 -1.80
C GLY A 188 10.89 18.99 -1.24
N ARG A 189 11.35 19.34 -0.03
CA ARG A 189 11.08 20.66 0.59
C ARG A 189 11.93 21.77 -0.02
N ASP A 190 13.16 21.47 -0.41
CA ASP A 190 14.06 22.41 -1.07
C ASP A 190 13.84 22.37 -2.60
N ILE A 191 13.95 23.52 -3.26
CA ILE A 191 13.83 23.65 -4.72
C ILE A 191 14.89 22.84 -5.49
N LEU A 192 16.02 22.53 -4.86
CA LEU A 192 17.07 21.67 -5.41
C LEU A 192 16.74 20.17 -5.27
N GLN A 193 15.81 19.80 -4.38
CA GLN A 193 15.36 18.42 -4.17
C GLN A 193 14.23 18.10 -5.14
N ARG A 194 14.59 17.82 -6.38
CA ARG A 194 13.62 17.53 -7.44
C ARG A 194 13.35 16.04 -7.53
N PHE A 195 12.07 15.69 -7.70
CA PHE A 195 11.70 14.34 -8.06
C PHE A 195 12.14 14.04 -9.49
N ILE A 196 12.61 12.81 -9.69
CA ILE A 196 13.03 12.27 -10.98
C ILE A 196 12.24 10.98 -11.20
N LEU A 197 11.64 10.83 -12.38
CA LEU A 197 11.02 9.57 -12.78
C LEU A 197 12.13 8.55 -13.11
N GLU A 198 12.10 7.40 -12.45
CA GLU A 198 13.08 6.31 -12.65
C GLU A 198 12.53 5.18 -13.54
N ASP A 199 11.21 5.04 -13.61
CA ASP A 199 10.50 4.04 -14.43
C ASP A 199 9.82 4.71 -15.65
N GLY A 200 8.87 4.02 -16.30
CA GLY A 200 8.15 4.52 -17.48
C GLY A 200 6.69 4.89 -17.19
N LEU A 201 6.17 5.83 -17.99
CA LEU A 201 4.73 6.08 -18.11
C LEU A 201 4.16 5.18 -19.22
N THR A 202 2.85 5.00 -19.24
CA THR A 202 2.14 4.30 -20.32
C THR A 202 1.03 5.18 -20.90
N ASP A 203 0.60 4.91 -22.13
CA ASP A 203 -0.58 5.53 -22.73
C ASP A 203 -1.54 4.51 -23.33
N SER A 204 -2.74 4.95 -23.72
CA SER A 204 -3.77 4.09 -24.32
C SER A 204 -3.39 3.52 -25.69
N GLY A 205 -2.34 4.05 -26.33
CA GLY A 205 -1.80 3.61 -27.62
C GLY A 205 -0.62 2.64 -27.50
N SER A 206 -0.33 2.12 -26.29
CA SER A 206 0.86 1.31 -25.99
C SER A 206 2.19 2.05 -26.17
N GLY A 207 2.16 3.38 -26.15
CA GLY A 207 3.34 4.23 -26.15
C GLY A 207 3.89 4.47 -24.74
N THR A 208 5.02 5.17 -24.69
CA THR A 208 5.73 5.55 -23.46
C THR A 208 5.83 7.07 -23.41
N PRO A 209 4.87 7.75 -22.77
CA PRO A 209 4.93 9.19 -22.58
C PRO A 209 6.23 9.62 -21.89
N THR A 210 6.74 10.78 -22.28
CA THR A 210 7.98 11.34 -21.71
C THR A 210 7.69 12.63 -20.98
N ILE A 211 8.32 12.84 -19.83
CA ILE A 211 8.11 14.07 -19.04
C ILE A 211 8.57 15.28 -19.85
N SER A 212 7.67 16.26 -20.00
CA SER A 212 7.93 17.55 -20.63
C SER A 212 8.33 18.56 -19.56
N GLY A 213 9.64 18.85 -19.46
CA GLY A 213 10.16 19.79 -18.48
C GLY A 213 10.57 19.11 -17.17
N GLN A 214 10.15 19.66 -16.04
CA GLN A 214 10.58 19.17 -14.73
C GLN A 214 9.39 18.80 -13.85
N ILE A 215 9.57 17.79 -13.02
CA ILE A 215 8.60 17.50 -11.95
C ILE A 215 8.69 18.62 -10.91
N THR A 216 7.53 19.14 -10.50
CA THR A 216 7.38 20.13 -9.44
C THR A 216 6.78 19.47 -8.20
N THR A 217 7.26 19.88 -7.04
CA THR A 217 6.72 19.44 -5.75
C THR A 217 5.61 20.39 -5.33
N SER A 218 4.35 19.94 -5.42
CA SER A 218 3.20 20.70 -4.92
C SER A 218 3.16 20.73 -3.39
N SER A 219 3.53 19.61 -2.76
CA SER A 219 3.69 19.48 -1.32
C SER A 219 4.83 18.52 -1.03
N TYR A 220 5.76 18.93 -0.17
CA TYR A 220 6.87 18.09 0.25
C TYR A 220 6.39 16.91 1.10
N ALA A 221 7.25 15.92 1.26
CA ALA A 221 6.94 14.68 1.96
C ALA A 221 6.62 14.93 3.45
N THR A 222 5.46 14.49 3.92
CA THR A 222 5.03 14.60 5.33
C THR A 222 4.18 13.39 5.75
N GLY A 223 3.88 13.27 7.04
CA GLY A 223 2.98 12.22 7.55
C GLY A 223 3.64 10.85 7.75
N GLY A 224 4.95 10.74 7.48
CA GLY A 224 5.70 9.53 7.78
C GLY A 224 5.85 9.34 9.30
N ALA A 225 5.59 8.13 9.79
CA ALA A 225 5.62 7.80 11.21
C ALA A 225 6.19 6.40 11.45
N SER A 226 6.83 6.21 12.61
CA SER A 226 7.26 4.89 13.05
C SER A 226 6.05 4.04 13.49
N ALA A 227 6.20 2.72 13.49
CA ALA A 227 5.22 1.82 14.08
C ALA A 227 4.95 2.16 15.56
N GLU A 228 3.77 1.81 16.03
CA GLU A 228 3.32 2.09 17.39
C GLU A 228 4.27 1.46 18.43
N SER A 229 4.62 2.21 19.48
CA SER A 229 5.49 1.71 20.55
C SER A 229 4.75 0.74 21.48
N ILE A 230 5.49 -0.16 22.14
CA ILE A 230 4.95 -1.12 23.09
C ILE A 230 4.20 -0.41 24.24
N GLU A 231 4.71 0.74 24.70
CA GLU A 231 4.06 1.55 25.73
C GLU A 231 2.71 2.10 25.27
N SER A 232 2.62 2.56 24.02
CA SER A 232 1.37 3.02 23.41
C SER A 232 0.37 1.88 23.28
N ILE A 233 0.81 0.70 22.82
CA ILE A 233 -0.05 -0.50 22.71
C ILE A 233 -0.62 -0.91 24.08
N LYS A 234 0.21 -0.93 25.14
CA LYS A 234 -0.23 -1.25 26.51
C LYS A 234 -1.35 -0.32 27.00
N HIS A 235 -1.33 0.92 26.54
CA HIS A 235 -2.27 1.96 26.98
C HIS A 235 -3.54 1.98 26.12
N ASN A 236 -3.41 1.78 24.81
CA ASN A 236 -4.50 1.89 23.84
C ASN A 236 -5.32 0.62 23.72
N ALA A 237 -4.69 -0.56 23.71
CA ALA A 237 -5.40 -1.84 23.50
C ALA A 237 -6.51 -2.09 24.55
N PRO A 238 -6.28 -1.92 25.88
CA PRO A 238 -7.34 -2.09 26.87
C PRO A 238 -8.46 -1.06 26.74
N ARG A 239 -8.15 0.18 26.33
CA ARG A 239 -9.13 1.25 26.15
C ARG A 239 -10.05 0.97 24.98
N ASN A 240 -9.48 0.60 23.83
CA ASN A 240 -10.25 0.22 22.65
C ASN A 240 -11.20 -0.95 23.00
N TYR A 241 -10.69 -1.99 23.66
CA TYR A 241 -11.52 -3.10 24.14
C TYR A 241 -12.64 -2.66 25.08
N SER A 242 -12.34 -1.77 26.04
CA SER A 242 -13.35 -1.26 26.99
C SER A 242 -14.43 -0.40 26.35
N ALA A 243 -14.08 0.30 25.27
CA ALA A 243 -15.04 1.10 24.50
C ALA A 243 -16.01 0.20 23.71
N GLN A 244 -15.68 -1.08 23.49
CA GLN A 244 -16.43 -2.00 22.63
C GLN A 244 -16.81 -1.35 21.30
N GLU A 245 -15.91 -0.54 20.74
CA GLU A 245 -16.15 0.23 19.50
C GLU A 245 -17.38 1.16 19.55
N ARG A 246 -17.90 1.48 20.75
CA ARG A 246 -18.83 2.58 20.94
C ARG A 246 -18.01 3.85 21.05
N LEU A 247 -18.12 4.70 20.02
CA LEU A 247 -17.62 6.06 20.05
C LEU A 247 -18.41 6.83 21.14
N VAL A 248 -17.88 6.82 22.36
CA VAL A 248 -18.38 7.62 23.49
C VAL A 248 -17.41 8.77 23.67
N THR A 249 -17.85 9.96 23.28
CA THR A 249 -17.19 11.25 23.54
C THR A 249 -17.38 11.70 24.97
#